data_AF-A0A430PZ97-F1
#
_entry.id   AF-A0A430PZ97-F1
#
_cell.length_a   1.000
_cell.length_b   1.000
_cell.length_c   1.000
_cell.angle_alpha   90.00
_cell.angle_beta   90.00
_cell.angle_gamma   90.00
#
_symmetry.space_group_name_H-M   'P 1'
#
loop_
_entity.id
_entity.type
_entity.pdbx_description
1 polymer ?
#
loop_
_entity_poly.entity_id
_entity_poly.type
_entity_poly.pdbx_seq_one_letter_code
_entity_poly.pdbx_strand_id
1 'polypeptide(L)' 'MQKNVINSGDNVLLLDDVLATGGSLEACVNLVNLSGAKVLFSLLYMELKNLPGRKKLENLGVPVYSLFQV' A
#
# COMPACT_ATOMS: atom_id res chain seq x y z
N MET A 1 3.79 -12.59 6.37
CA MET A 1 3.58 -12.84 4.93
C MET A 1 3.48 -14.34 4.70
N GLN A 2 2.46 -14.80 3.98
CA GLN A 2 2.36 -16.20 3.58
C GLN A 2 3.54 -16.55 2.68
N LYS A 3 4.29 -17.61 3.01
CA LYS A 3 5.49 -17.99 2.25
C LYS A 3 5.10 -18.50 0.86
N ASN A 4 5.98 -18.25 -0.11
CA ASN A 4 5.87 -18.76 -1.50
C ASN A 4 4.62 -18.31 -2.26
N VAL A 5 4.02 -17.18 -1.89
CA VAL A 5 2.86 -16.59 -2.60
C VAL A 5 3.27 -15.47 -3.55
N ILE A 6 4.33 -14.72 -3.19
CA ILE A 6 4.88 -13.63 -3.98
C ILE A 6 6.31 -13.97 -4.33
N ASN A 7 6.67 -13.83 -5.60
CA ASN A 7 7.99 -14.09 -6.13
C ASN A 7 8.76 -12.78 -6.36
N SER A 8 10.08 -12.88 -6.38
CA SER A 8 10.94 -11.76 -6.77
C SER A 8 10.59 -11.28 -8.19
N GLY A 9 10.49 -9.97 -8.37
CA GLY A 9 10.09 -9.35 -9.63
C GLY A 9 8.57 -9.24 -9.87
N ASP A 10 7.73 -9.82 -9.01
CA ASP A 10 6.28 -9.67 -9.14
C ASP A 10 5.86 -8.20 -8.98
N ASN A 11 4.87 -7.80 -9.78
CA ASN A 11 4.19 -6.52 -9.61
C ASN A 11 2.99 -6.71 -8.69
N VAL A 12 2.95 -5.95 -7.60
CA VAL A 12 1.92 -6.06 -6.56
C VAL A 12 1.08 -4.79 -6.50
N LEU A 13 -0.23 -4.98 -6.41
CA LEU A 13 -1.19 -3.95 -6.05
C LEU A 13 -1.62 -4.18 -4.60
N LEU A 14 -1.56 -3.14 -3.76
CA LEU A 14 -2.16 -3.19 -2.43
C LEU A 14 -3.62 -2.72 -2.50
N LEU A 15 -4.52 -3.49 -1.90
CA LEU A 15 -5.95 -3.20 -1.82
C LEU A 15 -6.36 -3.18 -0.35
N ASP A 16 -7.08 -2.15 0.06
CA ASP A 16 -7.63 -2.02 1.41
C ASP A 16 -8.94 -1.23 1.39
N ASP A 17 -9.72 -1.33 2.47
CA ASP A 17 -11.00 -0.63 2.58
C ASP A 17 -10.81 0.87 2.89
N VAL A 18 -10.07 1.20 3.95
CA VAL A 18 -9.94 2.56 4.47
C VAL A 18 -8.49 2.93 4.71
N LEU A 19 -8.04 4.00 4.06
CA LEU A 19 -6.76 4.64 4.39
C LEU A 19 -6.93 5.68 5.50
N ALA A 20 -6.48 5.32 6.70
CA ALA A 20 -6.35 6.21 7.85
C ALA A 20 -4.90 6.71 8.03
N THR A 21 -4.16 6.17 9.00
CA THR A 21 -2.76 6.56 9.27
C THR A 21 -1.73 5.90 8.34
N GLY A 22 -2.12 4.85 7.61
CA GLY A 22 -1.29 4.15 6.64
C GLY A 22 -0.30 3.11 7.21
N GLY A 23 -0.32 2.83 8.51
CA GLY A 23 0.63 1.89 9.14
C GLY A 23 0.54 0.47 8.61
N SER A 24 -0.68 -0.05 8.39
CA SER A 24 -0.88 -1.40 7.83
C SER A 24 -0.29 -1.52 6.42
N LEU A 25 -0.57 -0.53 5.57
CA LEU A 25 -0.06 -0.52 4.19
C LEU A 25 1.44 -0.30 4.13
N GLU A 26 2.03 0.52 5.00
CA GLU A 26 3.49 0.64 5.15
C GLU A 26 4.13 -0.71 5.51
N ALA A 27 3.55 -1.45 6.45
CA ALA A 27 4.03 -2.79 6.79
C ALA A 27 3.90 -3.76 5.59
N CYS A 28 2.79 -3.68 4.83
CA CYS A 28 2.61 -4.45 3.61
C CYS A 28 3.66 -4.12 2.54
N VAL A 29 3.94 -2.84 2.29
CA VAL A 29 5.01 -2.41 1.36
C VAL A 29 6.35 -3.01 1.76
N ASN A 30 6.69 -2.93 3.04
CA ASN A 30 7.94 -3.51 3.55
C ASN A 30 8.00 -5.03 3.37
N LEU A 31 6.90 -5.75 3.62
CA LEU A 31 6.83 -7.19 3.40
C LEU A 31 6.98 -7.57 1.92
N VAL A 32 6.34 -6.83 1.02
CA VAL A 32 6.48 -7.04 -0.42
C VAL A 32 7.92 -6.79 -0.86
N ASN A 33 8.55 -5.71 -0.40
CA ASN A 33 9.95 -5.40 -0.72
C ASN A 33 10.92 -6.49 -0.25
N LEU A 34 10.69 -7.10 0.93
CA LEU A 34 11.49 -8.22 1.43
C LEU A 34 11.40 -9.47 0.53
N SER A 35 10.35 -9.60 -0.27
CA SER A 35 10.20 -10.70 -1.24
C SER A 35 10.88 -10.45 -2.59
N GLY A 36 11.44 -9.24 -2.80
CA GLY A 36 12.01 -8.82 -4.09
C GLY A 36 10.96 -8.42 -5.13
N ALA A 37 9.67 -8.42 -4.77
CA ALA A 37 8.60 -7.88 -5.57
C ALA A 37 8.49 -6.35 -5.43
N LYS A 38 7.70 -5.74 -6.30
CA LYS A 38 7.49 -4.28 -6.36
C LYS A 38 6.03 -3.93 -6.16
N VAL A 39 5.74 -3.06 -5.21
CA VAL A 39 4.42 -2.42 -5.13
C VAL A 39 4.31 -1.35 -6.21
N LEU A 40 3.31 -1.45 -7.08
CA LEU A 40 3.05 -0.46 -8.13
C LEU A 40 2.26 0.73 -7.62
N PHE A 41 1.22 0.47 -6.83
CA PHE A 41 0.36 1.48 -6.19
C PHE A 41 -0.51 0.81 -5.12
N SER A 42 -1.26 1.62 -4.40
CA SER A 42 -2.35 1.21 -3.52
C SER A 42 -3.70 1.72 -4.03
N LEU A 43 -4.73 0.89 -3.94
CA LEU A 43 -6.11 1.21 -4.27
C LEU A 43 -6.99 1.04 -3.02
N LEU A 44 -7.68 2.12 -2.67
CA LEU A 44 -8.47 2.23 -1.46
C LEU A 44 -9.92 2.46 -1.83
N TYR A 45 -10.85 1.84 -1.10
CA TYR A 45 -12.24 2.21 -1.24
C TYR A 45 -12.48 3.63 -0.68
N MET A 46 -11.98 3.94 0.52
CA MET A 46 -12.12 5.23 1.19
C MET A 46 -10.79 5.76 1.71
N GLU A 47 -10.56 7.06 1.62
CA GLU A 47 -9.41 7.74 2.19
C GLU A 47 -9.85 8.85 3.15
N LEU A 48 -9.26 8.88 4.34
CA LEU A 48 -9.46 9.94 5.33
C LEU A 48 -8.39 11.03 5.13
N LYS A 49 -8.73 12.11 4.42
CA LYS A 49 -7.80 13.16 3.96
C LYS A 49 -7.08 13.91 5.07
N ASN A 50 -7.70 14.00 6.24
CA ASN A 50 -7.13 14.68 7.40
C ASN A 50 -6.07 13.84 8.13
N LEU A 51 -5.81 12.61 7.68
CA LEU A 51 -4.82 11.70 8.26
C LEU A 51 -3.60 11.52 7.34
N PRO A 52 -2.43 11.16 7.89
CA PRO A 52 -1.17 11.19 7.15
C PRO A 52 -0.96 10.02 6.18
N GLY A 53 -1.94 9.13 6.00
CA GLY A 53 -1.78 7.86 5.30
C GLY A 53 -1.26 8.00 3.87
N ARG A 54 -1.82 8.94 3.08
CA ARG A 54 -1.38 9.18 1.70
C ARG A 54 0.08 9.58 1.63
N LYS A 55 0.45 10.64 2.36
CA LYS A 55 1.81 11.17 2.39
C LYS A 55 2.81 10.10 2.82
N LYS A 56 2.43 9.26 3.79
CA LYS A 56 3.26 8.14 4.25
C LYS A 56 3.57 7.15 3.11
N LEU A 57 2.58 6.74 2.33
CA LEU A 57 2.80 5.80 1.21
C LEU A 57 3.54 6.45 0.03
N GLU A 58 3.23 7.70 -0.29
CA GLU A 58 3.93 8.45 -1.34
C GLU A 58 5.42 8.63 -1.02
N ASN A 59 5.77 8.85 0.26
CA ASN A 59 7.18 8.87 0.71
C ASN A 59 7.91 7.54 0.53
N LEU A 60 7.17 6.42 0.48
CA LEU A 60 7.70 5.09 0.16
C LEU A 60 7.74 4.81 -1.36
N GLY A 61 7.39 5.81 -2.18
CA GLY A 61 7.31 5.67 -3.64
C GLY A 61 6.08 4.88 -4.12
N VAL A 62 5.04 4.78 -3.29
CA VAL A 62 3.80 4.05 -3.60
C VAL A 62 2.66 5.05 -3.87
N PRO A 63 2.23 5.23 -5.13
CA PRO A 63 1.06 6.03 -5.46
C PRO A 63 -0.21 5.53 -4.75
N VAL A 64 -1.09 6.45 -4.40
CA VAL A 64 -2.35 6.16 -3.71
C VAL A 64 -3.53 6.58 -4.56
N TYR A 65 -4.40 5.63 -4.89
CA TYR A 65 -5.68 5.85 -5.56
C TYR A 65 -6.81 5.52 -4.60
N SER A 66 -7.85 6.35 -4.55
CA SER A 66 -9.02 6.15 -3.69
C SER A 66 -10.31 6.42 -4.45
N LEU A 67 -11.35 5.63 -4.19
CA LEU A 67 -12.67 5.82 -4.82
C LEU A 67 -13.48 6.93 -4.14
N PHE A 68 -13.41 6.99 -2.80
CA PHE A 68 -14.06 8.02 -1.99
C PHE A 68 -13.03 8.69 -1.08
N GLN A 69 -13.22 9.99 -0.84
CA GLN A 69 -12.32 10.79 0.00
C GLN A 69 -13.15 11.63 0.97
N VAL A 70 -12.84 11.53 2.26
CA VAL A 70 -13.55 12.20 3.35
C VAL A 70 -12.57 12.97 4.24
#